data_AF-A0A2M7FKH9-F1
#
_entry.id   AF-A0A2M7FKH9-F1
#
_cell.length_a   1.000
_cell.length_b   1.000
_cell.length_c   1.000
_cell.angle_alpha   90.00
_cell.angle_beta   90.00
_cell.angle_gamma   90.00
#
_symmetry.space_group_name_H-M   'P 1'
#
loop_
_entity.id
_entity.type
_entity.pdbx_description
1 polymer ?
#
loop_
_entity_poly.entity_id
_entity_poly.type
_entity_poly.pdbx_seq_one_letter_code
_entity_poly.pdbx_strand_id
1 'polypeptide(L)'
;MNQTHSAKMKVICTLLLALLSPAAWAMGPHGEISDMTELAALPAYCKGTQVTRDVSHDPKPIADYVAIYGHTYTHLHHYCWALNDENHSNYFPRMLDNIKYVMDKAPLTFAMLPEIYITKARILFKAKRDPEALATLLQLTQIKPDYSATYAKLGDYYQKVGDKSSAIRYYEQGLIKTNKKNADFFIFKIKKLDDSYKVPLAKTNESAQQSAATHPLEISNGNATSNPPDQTTTSTPMPESAVQNSATDQSAKSNPYCRFCP
;
A
#
# COMPACT_ATOMS: atom_id res chain seq x y z
N MET A 1 32.72 75.02 33.20
CA MET A 1 32.76 73.97 34.24
C MET A 1 31.31 73.70 34.63
N ASN A 2 30.63 72.80 33.93
CA ASN A 2 30.48 71.37 34.19
C ASN A 2 29.71 71.03 35.49
N GLN A 3 28.71 70.16 35.29
CA GLN A 3 27.89 69.38 36.22
C GLN A 3 26.67 70.05 36.88
N THR A 4 25.49 69.44 36.97
CA THR A 4 24.68 68.50 36.16
C THR A 4 23.44 68.24 37.02
N HIS A 5 22.23 68.39 36.45
CA HIS A 5 20.98 68.07 37.13
C HIS A 5 20.90 66.58 37.48
N SER A 6 20.50 66.31 38.73
CA SER A 6 20.08 64.99 39.21
C SER A 6 18.69 64.66 38.66
N ALA A 7 18.59 63.59 37.88
CA ALA A 7 17.33 62.96 37.54
C ALA A 7 17.46 61.45 37.80
N LYS A 8 16.68 60.98 38.78
CA LYS A 8 16.60 59.57 39.19
C LYS A 8 15.96 58.76 38.07
N MET A 9 16.74 57.92 37.39
CA MET A 9 16.23 56.97 36.40
C MET A 9 16.05 55.60 37.08
N LYS A 10 14.80 55.22 37.32
CA LYS A 10 14.44 53.88 37.81
C LYS A 10 14.67 52.88 36.66
N VAL A 11 15.68 52.03 36.80
CA VAL A 11 15.92 50.89 35.91
C VAL A 11 14.87 49.83 36.21
N ILE A 12 13.94 49.62 35.28
CA ILE A 12 13.03 48.47 35.28
C ILE A 12 13.77 47.33 34.59
N CYS A 13 14.26 46.37 35.36
CA CYS A 13 14.81 45.11 34.84
C CYS A 13 13.67 44.25 34.28
N THR A 14 13.45 44.31 32.97
CA THR A 14 12.67 43.29 32.25
C THR A 14 13.55 42.04 32.05
N LEU A 15 13.43 41.08 32.96
CA LEU A 15 13.91 39.72 32.79
C LEU A 15 13.08 39.01 31.71
N LEU A 16 13.56 39.04 30.46
CA LEU A 16 13.12 38.14 29.40
C LEU A 16 13.72 36.75 29.67
N LEU A 17 13.05 35.96 30.52
CA LEU A 17 13.29 34.52 30.57
C LEU A 17 12.81 33.93 29.24
N ALA A 18 13.75 33.60 28.37
CA ALA A 18 13.50 32.74 27.23
C ALA A 18 13.00 31.38 27.75
N LEU A 19 11.68 31.18 27.69
CA LEU A 19 11.04 29.87 27.85
C LEU A 19 11.44 29.02 26.64
N LEU A 20 12.64 28.42 26.69
CA LEU A 20 12.97 27.27 25.86
C LEU A 20 12.06 26.14 26.29
N SER A 21 10.92 25.99 25.61
CA SER A 21 10.04 24.85 25.82
C SER A 21 10.81 23.56 25.50
N PRO A 22 11.01 22.64 26.46
CA PRO A 22 11.66 21.36 26.19
C PRO A 22 10.79 20.39 25.37
N ALA A 23 9.69 20.88 24.77
CA ALA A 23 8.69 20.06 24.07
C ALA A 23 9.23 19.33 22.83
N ALA A 24 10.43 19.67 22.33
CA ALA A 24 11.01 19.02 21.17
C ALA A 24 11.59 17.61 21.46
N TRP A 25 11.82 17.25 22.73
CA TRP A 25 12.47 15.98 23.09
C TRP A 25 11.49 14.90 23.59
N ALA A 26 10.18 15.20 23.60
CA ALA A 26 9.14 14.28 24.07
C ALA A 26 8.43 13.54 22.92
N MET A 27 9.00 13.51 21.72
CA MET A 27 8.61 12.54 20.70
C MET A 27 9.29 11.22 21.07
N GLY A 28 8.60 10.37 21.83
CA GLY A 28 9.01 8.98 22.04
C GLY A 28 9.24 8.24 20.71
N PRO A 29 9.82 7.02 20.73
CA PRO A 29 10.25 6.30 19.54
C PRO A 29 9.15 6.32 18.46
N HIS A 30 9.56 6.49 17.20
CA HIS A 30 8.71 6.89 16.06
C HIS A 30 7.68 5.82 15.60
N GLY A 31 7.17 5.00 16.52
CA GLY A 31 6.44 3.76 16.25
C GLY A 31 7.37 2.59 15.99
N GLU A 32 8.63 2.68 16.43
CA GLU A 32 9.64 1.64 16.23
C GLU A 32 9.18 0.29 16.77
N ILE A 33 9.54 -0.76 16.05
CA ILE A 33 9.25 -2.15 16.43
C ILE A 33 10.37 -2.58 17.36
N SER A 34 10.02 -2.86 18.60
CA SER A 34 10.97 -3.08 19.71
C SER A 34 11.12 -4.54 20.10
N ASP A 35 10.12 -5.38 19.81
CA ASP A 35 10.15 -6.80 20.12
C ASP A 35 9.48 -7.69 19.07
N MET A 36 9.61 -9.01 19.26
CA MET A 36 9.05 -10.01 18.36
C MET A 36 7.52 -10.12 18.44
N THR A 37 6.89 -9.67 19.52
CA THR A 37 5.43 -9.66 19.66
C THR A 37 4.82 -8.58 18.77
N GLU A 38 5.37 -7.38 18.80
CA GLU A 38 5.00 -6.30 17.89
C GLU A 38 5.24 -6.70 16.43
N LEU A 39 6.41 -7.29 16.13
CA LEU A 39 6.73 -7.73 14.78
C LEU A 39 5.79 -8.83 14.26
N ALA A 40 5.36 -9.76 15.12
CA ALA A 40 4.44 -10.84 14.73
C ALA A 40 3.05 -10.32 14.32
N ALA A 41 2.67 -9.11 14.77
CA ALA A 41 1.42 -8.45 14.38
C ALA A 41 1.51 -7.70 13.04
N LEU A 42 2.68 -7.71 12.39
CA LEU A 42 2.95 -6.99 11.15
C LEU A 42 3.06 -7.92 9.93
N PRO A 43 2.88 -7.38 8.70
CA PRO A 43 3.14 -8.13 7.48
C PRO A 43 4.58 -8.67 7.46
N ALA A 44 4.77 -9.90 6.99
CA ALA A 44 6.07 -10.56 7.11
C ALA A 44 7.20 -9.91 6.29
N TYR A 45 6.92 -8.99 5.35
CA TYR A 45 7.98 -8.16 4.75
C TYR A 45 8.61 -7.19 5.75
N CYS A 46 7.93 -6.80 6.84
CA CYS A 46 8.47 -5.87 7.83
C CYS A 46 9.71 -6.42 8.53
N LYS A 47 9.81 -7.75 8.70
CA LYS A 47 10.96 -8.40 9.34
C LYS A 47 12.30 -8.06 8.68
N GLY A 48 12.28 -7.79 7.38
CA GLY A 48 13.48 -7.53 6.59
C GLY A 48 13.78 -6.05 6.39
N THR A 49 13.02 -5.13 6.98
CA THR A 49 13.25 -3.68 6.81
C THR A 49 14.38 -3.18 7.73
N GLN A 50 15.04 -2.08 7.35
CA GLN A 50 16.08 -1.46 8.17
C GLN A 50 15.55 -1.21 9.61
N VAL A 51 16.42 -1.30 10.62
CA VAL A 51 16.06 -1.25 12.07
C VAL A 51 15.31 -2.49 12.56
N THR A 52 14.21 -2.89 11.90
CA THR A 52 13.42 -4.08 12.31
C THR A 52 14.21 -5.39 12.25
N ARG A 53 15.22 -5.46 11.38
CA ARG A 53 16.12 -6.62 11.25
C ARG A 53 16.95 -6.89 12.49
N ASP A 54 17.27 -5.87 13.28
CA ASP A 54 18.02 -6.03 14.52
C ASP A 54 17.18 -6.76 15.57
N VAL A 55 15.85 -6.63 15.49
CA VAL A 55 14.87 -7.36 16.32
C VAL A 55 14.58 -8.74 15.73
N SER A 56 14.35 -8.83 14.41
CA SER A 56 13.89 -10.06 13.76
C SER A 56 14.97 -11.11 13.57
N HIS A 57 16.23 -10.68 13.57
CA HIS A 57 17.38 -11.49 13.16
C HIS A 57 17.18 -12.19 11.81
N ASP A 58 16.43 -11.56 10.88
CA ASP A 58 16.10 -12.16 9.58
C ASP A 58 17.39 -12.42 8.78
N PRO A 59 17.71 -13.68 8.45
CA PRO A 59 18.99 -14.00 7.80
C PRO A 59 19.00 -13.65 6.31
N LYS A 60 17.82 -13.41 5.71
CA LYS A 60 17.68 -13.11 4.29
C LYS A 60 18.32 -11.76 3.95
N PRO A 61 19.25 -11.66 2.98
CA PRO A 61 19.86 -10.39 2.59
C PRO A 61 18.84 -9.32 2.20
N ILE A 62 19.10 -8.05 2.55
CA ILE A 62 18.23 -6.92 2.16
C ILE A 62 18.13 -6.81 0.62
N ALA A 63 19.20 -7.14 -0.11
CA ALA A 63 19.23 -7.15 -1.57
C ALA A 63 18.12 -8.03 -2.16
N ASP A 64 17.79 -9.16 -1.54
CA ASP A 64 16.73 -10.06 -2.01
C ASP A 64 15.33 -9.45 -1.84
N TYR A 65 15.13 -8.60 -0.83
CA TYR A 65 13.89 -7.83 -0.70
C TYR A 65 13.85 -6.72 -1.74
N VAL A 66 14.96 -5.99 -1.92
CA VAL A 66 15.08 -4.95 -2.93
C VAL A 66 14.83 -5.51 -4.34
N ALA A 67 15.24 -6.76 -4.62
CA ALA A 67 14.95 -7.43 -5.88
C ALA A 67 13.46 -7.71 -6.11
N ILE A 68 12.68 -7.91 -5.04
CA ILE A 68 11.24 -8.18 -5.12
C ILE A 68 10.44 -6.87 -5.20
N TYR A 69 10.72 -5.94 -4.28
CA TYR A 69 9.90 -4.75 -4.04
C TYR A 69 10.45 -3.48 -4.71
N GLY A 70 11.72 -3.48 -5.12
CA GLY A 70 12.43 -2.31 -5.61
C GLY A 70 13.19 -1.56 -4.50
N HIS A 71 13.98 -0.56 -4.90
CA HIS A 71 14.89 0.16 -4.00
C HIS A 71 14.18 0.91 -2.87
N THR A 72 12.94 1.36 -3.09
CA THR A 72 12.09 2.00 -2.06
C THR A 72 11.84 1.08 -0.85
N TYR A 73 12.08 -0.24 -0.97
CA TYR A 73 12.01 -1.17 0.15
C TYR A 73 12.82 -0.74 1.38
N THR A 74 13.99 -0.13 1.18
CA THR A 74 14.84 0.34 2.30
C THR A 74 14.14 1.38 3.17
N HIS A 75 13.19 2.14 2.61
CA HIS A 75 12.37 3.11 3.32
C HIS A 75 11.10 2.53 3.94
N LEU A 76 10.75 1.26 3.67
CA LEU A 76 9.52 0.65 4.19
C LEU A 76 9.49 0.47 5.70
N HIS A 77 10.60 0.64 6.42
CA HIS A 77 10.60 0.63 7.89
C HIS A 77 9.66 1.72 8.44
N HIS A 78 9.60 2.91 7.83
CA HIS A 78 8.63 3.95 8.20
C HIS A 78 7.18 3.47 7.98
N TYR A 79 6.90 2.76 6.88
CA TYR A 79 5.56 2.18 6.67
C TYR A 79 5.24 1.12 7.74
N CYS A 80 6.21 0.26 8.08
CA CYS A 80 6.06 -0.72 9.14
C CYS A 80 5.86 -0.08 10.52
N TRP A 81 6.53 1.03 10.82
CA TRP A 81 6.30 1.81 12.05
C TRP A 81 4.90 2.43 12.09
N ALA A 82 4.39 2.95 10.97
CA ALA A 82 3.01 3.44 10.90
C ALA A 82 1.98 2.32 11.16
N LEU A 83 2.24 1.11 10.66
CA LEU A 83 1.40 -0.07 10.94
C LEU A 83 1.52 -0.50 12.40
N ASN A 84 2.72 -0.48 12.98
CA ASN A 84 2.94 -0.81 14.37
C ASN A 84 2.22 0.18 15.29
N ASP A 85 2.37 1.46 15.03
CA ASP A 85 1.65 2.52 15.71
C ASP A 85 0.15 2.33 15.65
N GLU A 86 -0.37 1.93 14.50
CA GLU A 86 -1.80 1.74 14.30
C GLU A 86 -2.36 0.57 15.14
N ASN A 87 -1.53 -0.42 15.46
CA ASN A 87 -1.91 -1.53 16.33
C ASN A 87 -1.94 -1.13 17.82
N HIS A 88 -1.11 -0.16 18.22
CA HIS A 88 -0.84 0.14 19.65
C HIS A 88 -1.32 1.52 20.10
N SER A 89 -1.62 2.42 19.15
CA SER A 89 -1.92 3.82 19.43
C SER A 89 -3.00 4.36 18.50
N ASN A 90 -3.54 5.53 18.85
CA ASN A 90 -4.37 6.34 17.96
C ASN A 90 -3.68 7.66 17.60
N TYR A 91 -2.34 7.69 17.61
CA TYR A 91 -1.58 8.90 17.29
C TYR A 91 -1.42 9.07 15.76
N PHE A 92 -2.52 9.42 15.10
CA PHE A 92 -2.61 9.51 13.64
C PHE A 92 -1.60 10.44 12.96
N PRO A 93 -1.21 11.61 13.52
CA PRO A 93 -0.21 12.47 12.87
C PRO A 93 1.10 11.75 12.56
N ARG A 94 1.66 11.03 13.53
CA ARG A 94 2.91 10.26 13.35
C ARG A 94 2.79 9.16 12.30
N MET A 95 1.68 8.42 12.30
CA MET A 95 1.42 7.39 11.29
C MET A 95 1.39 8.00 9.88
N LEU A 96 0.72 9.15 9.72
CA LEU A 96 0.60 9.84 8.44
C LEU A 96 1.92 10.45 7.99
N ASP A 97 2.75 10.94 8.90
CA ASP A 97 4.11 11.45 8.61
C ASP A 97 5.03 10.32 8.14
N ASN A 98 5.01 9.18 8.83
CA ASN A 98 5.74 7.97 8.43
C ASN A 98 5.30 7.46 7.05
N ILE A 99 3.99 7.42 6.78
CA ILE A 99 3.46 7.06 5.45
C ILE A 99 3.90 8.07 4.39
N LYS A 100 3.80 9.38 4.68
CA LYS A 100 4.21 10.44 3.76
C LYS A 100 5.68 10.31 3.38
N TYR A 101 6.55 10.03 4.36
CA TYR A 101 7.97 9.82 4.09
C TYR A 101 8.20 8.76 3.01
N VAL A 102 7.55 7.59 3.14
CA VAL A 102 7.69 6.52 2.14
C VAL A 102 7.13 6.95 0.78
N MET A 103 5.96 7.60 0.76
CA MET A 103 5.34 8.08 -0.47
C MET A 103 6.21 9.11 -1.21
N ASP A 104 6.92 9.98 -0.48
CA ASP A 104 7.85 10.96 -1.07
C ASP A 104 9.11 10.32 -1.67
N LYS A 105 9.46 9.10 -1.24
CA LYS A 105 10.60 8.32 -1.76
C LYS A 105 10.20 7.24 -2.77
N ALA A 106 8.90 7.02 -2.96
CA ALA A 106 8.38 5.96 -3.82
C ALA A 106 8.09 6.51 -5.23
N PRO A 107 8.63 5.88 -6.30
CA PRO A 107 8.10 6.14 -7.64
C PRO A 107 6.65 5.65 -7.74
N LEU A 108 5.85 6.23 -8.64
CA LEU A 108 4.46 5.79 -8.87
C LEU A 108 4.34 4.32 -9.34
N THR A 109 5.45 3.75 -9.83
CA THR A 109 5.57 2.34 -10.22
C THR A 109 5.83 1.40 -9.06
N PHE A 110 6.14 1.90 -7.86
CA PHE A 110 6.47 1.07 -6.70
C PHE A 110 5.35 0.09 -6.36
N ALA A 111 5.69 -1.20 -6.27
CA ALA A 111 4.72 -2.29 -6.17
C ALA A 111 3.81 -2.20 -4.92
N MET A 112 4.34 -1.68 -3.80
CA MET A 112 3.59 -1.52 -2.55
C MET A 112 2.78 -0.22 -2.47
N LEU A 113 2.92 0.68 -3.45
CA LEU A 113 2.28 1.99 -3.39
C LEU A 113 0.75 1.91 -3.24
N PRO A 114 0.01 1.04 -3.97
CA PRO A 114 -1.45 0.96 -3.81
C PRO A 114 -1.88 0.59 -2.39
N GLU A 115 -1.18 -0.33 -1.74
CA GLU A 115 -1.44 -0.74 -0.36
C GLU A 115 -1.16 0.41 0.62
N ILE A 116 -0.08 1.16 0.40
CA ILE A 116 0.26 2.34 1.21
C ILE A 116 -0.83 3.42 1.11
N TYR A 117 -1.38 3.67 -0.09
CA TYR A 117 -2.50 4.59 -0.29
C TYR A 117 -3.77 4.11 0.44
N ILE A 118 -4.10 2.81 0.36
CA ILE A 118 -5.25 2.23 1.08
C ILE A 118 -5.07 2.39 2.60
N THR A 119 -3.86 2.12 3.12
CA THR A 119 -3.57 2.32 4.55
C THR A 119 -3.65 3.78 4.95
N LYS A 120 -3.12 4.72 4.16
CA LYS A 120 -3.28 6.16 4.41
C LYS A 120 -4.75 6.54 4.53
N ALA A 121 -5.58 6.14 3.57
CA ALA A 121 -7.01 6.42 3.60
C ALA A 121 -7.70 5.82 4.84
N ARG A 122 -7.36 4.57 5.19
CA ARG A 122 -7.88 3.89 6.39
C ARG A 122 -7.53 4.64 7.68
N ILE A 123 -6.30 5.11 7.81
CA ILE A 123 -5.85 5.92 8.96
C ILE A 123 -6.56 7.27 8.99
N LEU A 124 -6.74 7.93 7.83
CA LEU A 124 -7.50 9.17 7.73
C LEU A 124 -8.97 8.98 8.14
N PHE A 125 -9.62 7.87 7.76
CA PHE A 125 -10.97 7.54 8.23
C PHE A 125 -11.02 7.32 9.76
N LYS A 126 -10.02 6.63 10.34
CA LYS A 126 -9.91 6.49 11.80
C LYS A 126 -9.75 7.85 12.48
N ALA A 127 -9.00 8.75 11.87
CA ALA A 127 -8.80 10.14 12.30
C ALA A 127 -10.00 11.07 12.03
N LYS A 128 -11.12 10.56 11.51
CA LYS A 128 -12.32 11.36 11.11
C LYS A 128 -12.04 12.41 10.04
N ARG A 129 -11.01 12.20 9.22
CA ARG A 129 -10.61 13.06 8.09
C ARG A 129 -11.13 12.49 6.78
N ASP A 130 -12.44 12.29 6.72
CA ASP A 130 -13.11 11.60 5.61
C ASP A 130 -12.86 12.24 4.22
N PRO A 131 -12.88 13.59 4.06
CA PRO A 131 -12.59 14.21 2.77
C PRO A 131 -11.18 13.88 2.24
N GLU A 132 -10.19 13.85 3.13
CA GLU A 132 -8.80 13.54 2.76
C GLU A 132 -8.60 12.05 2.46
N ALA A 133 -9.30 11.19 3.20
CA ALA A 133 -9.31 9.76 2.93
C ALA A 133 -9.90 9.46 1.55
N LEU A 134 -11.02 10.11 1.20
CA LEU A 134 -11.64 10.01 -0.13
C LEU A 134 -10.72 10.55 -1.22
N ALA A 135 -10.13 11.73 -1.02
CA ALA A 135 -9.16 12.30 -1.96
C ALA A 135 -7.99 11.33 -2.20
N THR A 136 -7.49 10.68 -1.14
CA THR A 136 -6.42 9.68 -1.23
C THR A 136 -6.85 8.46 -2.07
N LEU A 137 -8.05 7.93 -1.86
CA LEU A 137 -8.56 6.80 -2.66
C LEU A 137 -8.82 7.19 -4.13
N LEU A 138 -9.39 8.38 -4.37
CA LEU A 138 -9.61 8.90 -5.72
C LEU A 138 -8.29 9.18 -6.46
N GLN A 139 -7.25 9.63 -5.75
CA GLN A 139 -5.92 9.74 -6.33
C GLN A 139 -5.38 8.36 -6.74
N LEU A 140 -5.59 7.33 -5.93
CA LEU A 140 -5.18 5.97 -6.27
C LEU A 140 -5.91 5.43 -7.51
N THR A 141 -7.19 5.77 -7.73
CA THR A 141 -7.89 5.37 -8.96
C THR A 141 -7.30 6.01 -10.22
N GLN A 142 -6.62 7.16 -10.10
CA GLN A 142 -5.88 7.77 -11.21
C GLN A 142 -4.51 7.10 -11.43
N ILE A 143 -3.81 6.74 -10.35
CA ILE A 143 -2.46 6.16 -10.44
C ILE A 143 -2.52 4.69 -10.88
N LYS A 144 -3.47 3.92 -10.33
CA LYS A 144 -3.67 2.49 -10.63
C LYS A 144 -5.17 2.20 -10.84
N PRO A 145 -5.73 2.54 -12.01
CA PRO A 145 -7.14 2.36 -12.30
C PRO A 145 -7.62 0.90 -12.30
N ASP A 146 -6.71 -0.07 -12.38
CA ASP A 146 -7.05 -1.50 -12.36
C ASP A 146 -6.92 -2.13 -10.96
N TYR A 147 -6.56 -1.35 -9.93
CA TYR A 147 -6.47 -1.85 -8.56
C TYR A 147 -7.86 -1.93 -7.92
N SER A 148 -8.53 -3.07 -8.11
CA SER A 148 -9.94 -3.28 -7.71
C SER A 148 -10.21 -3.01 -6.23
N ALA A 149 -9.23 -3.25 -5.35
CA ALA A 149 -9.35 -2.98 -3.91
C ALA A 149 -9.64 -1.51 -3.58
N THR A 150 -9.18 -0.55 -4.39
CA THR A 150 -9.49 0.87 -4.20
C THR A 150 -10.99 1.13 -4.30
N TYR A 151 -11.64 0.51 -5.29
CA TYR A 151 -13.07 0.62 -5.50
C TYR A 151 -13.87 -0.08 -4.41
N ALA A 152 -13.35 -1.18 -3.86
CA ALA A 152 -13.92 -1.79 -2.66
C ALA A 152 -13.92 -0.82 -1.47
N LYS A 153 -12.82 -0.07 -1.24
CA LYS A 153 -12.74 0.92 -0.16
C LYS A 153 -13.66 2.11 -0.37
N LEU A 154 -13.81 2.59 -1.60
CA LEU A 154 -14.78 3.63 -1.94
C LEU A 154 -16.21 3.12 -1.70
N GLY A 155 -16.54 1.91 -2.16
CA GLY A 155 -17.84 1.28 -1.92
C GLY A 155 -18.13 1.08 -0.42
N ASP A 156 -17.16 0.61 0.35
CA ASP A 156 -17.25 0.43 1.81
C ASP A 156 -17.59 1.76 2.51
N TYR A 157 -16.93 2.85 2.08
CA TYR A 157 -17.21 4.18 2.61
C TYR A 157 -18.64 4.63 2.33
N TYR A 158 -19.06 4.60 1.06
CA TYR A 158 -20.42 5.05 0.69
C TYR A 158 -21.51 4.19 1.32
N GLN A 159 -21.26 2.88 1.45
CA GLN A 159 -22.15 1.98 2.19
C GLN A 159 -22.29 2.40 3.65
N LYS A 160 -21.17 2.77 4.31
CA LYS A 160 -21.16 3.18 5.71
C LYS A 160 -21.91 4.49 5.95
N VAL A 161 -21.81 5.46 5.04
CA VAL A 161 -22.52 6.75 5.16
C VAL A 161 -23.96 6.70 4.65
N GLY A 162 -24.44 5.53 4.20
CA GLY A 162 -25.82 5.32 3.78
C GLY A 162 -26.12 5.65 2.32
N ASP A 163 -25.13 6.11 1.55
CA ASP A 163 -25.26 6.33 0.10
C ASP A 163 -25.13 4.99 -0.65
N LYS A 164 -26.24 4.25 -0.68
CA LYS A 164 -26.32 2.94 -1.34
C LYS A 164 -25.99 3.04 -2.83
N SER A 165 -26.44 4.10 -3.50
CA SER A 165 -26.26 4.29 -4.94
C SER A 165 -24.79 4.45 -5.30
N SER A 166 -24.05 5.30 -4.59
CA SER A 166 -22.61 5.43 -4.79
C SER A 166 -21.86 4.17 -4.39
N ALA A 167 -22.29 3.48 -3.33
CA ALA A 167 -21.67 2.23 -2.89
C ALA A 167 -21.74 1.15 -3.99
N ILE A 168 -22.93 0.92 -4.54
CA ILE A 168 -23.15 -0.02 -5.66
C ILE A 168 -22.28 0.39 -6.85
N ARG A 169 -22.31 1.67 -7.26
CA ARG A 169 -21.52 2.17 -8.39
C ARG A 169 -20.03 1.86 -8.24
N TYR A 170 -19.45 2.08 -7.06
CA TYR A 170 -18.04 1.77 -6.83
C TYR A 170 -17.77 0.26 -6.76
N TYR A 171 -18.66 -0.53 -6.17
CA TYR A 171 -18.50 -1.98 -6.21
C TYR A 171 -18.59 -2.55 -7.63
N GLU A 172 -19.45 -2.00 -8.50
CA GLU A 172 -19.51 -2.37 -9.92
C GLU A 172 -18.22 -2.03 -10.65
N GLN A 173 -17.65 -0.84 -10.42
CA GLN A 173 -16.34 -0.50 -10.98
C GLN A 173 -15.26 -1.48 -10.50
N GLY A 174 -15.25 -1.83 -9.22
CA GLY A 174 -14.35 -2.86 -8.68
C GLY A 174 -14.57 -4.24 -9.32
N LEU A 175 -15.82 -4.64 -9.55
CA LEU A 175 -16.19 -5.89 -10.22
C LEU A 175 -15.64 -5.92 -11.66
N ILE A 176 -15.71 -4.80 -12.39
CA ILE A 176 -15.16 -4.69 -13.75
C ILE A 176 -13.63 -4.87 -13.72
N LYS A 177 -12.96 -4.21 -12.77
CA LYS A 177 -11.49 -4.18 -12.67
C LYS A 177 -10.87 -5.42 -12.02
N THR A 178 -11.65 -6.25 -11.33
CA THR A 178 -11.12 -7.42 -10.63
C THR A 178 -10.99 -8.67 -11.51
N ASN A 179 -10.13 -9.59 -11.09
CA ASN A 179 -10.05 -10.94 -11.66
C ASN A 179 -11.24 -11.82 -11.22
N LYS A 180 -11.45 -12.96 -11.90
CA LYS A 180 -12.58 -13.88 -11.64
C LYS A 180 -12.63 -14.38 -10.20
N LYS A 181 -11.47 -14.69 -9.61
CA LYS A 181 -11.35 -15.19 -8.22
C LYS A 181 -11.93 -14.23 -7.19
N ASN A 182 -11.84 -12.92 -7.46
CA ASN A 182 -12.28 -11.86 -6.55
C ASN A 182 -13.64 -11.26 -6.95
N ALA A 183 -14.28 -11.73 -8.02
CA ALA A 183 -15.55 -11.19 -8.50
C ALA A 183 -16.68 -11.40 -7.48
N ASP A 184 -16.72 -12.56 -6.82
CA ASP A 184 -17.75 -12.92 -5.84
C ASP A 184 -17.80 -11.94 -4.66
N PHE A 185 -16.66 -11.38 -4.25
CA PHE A 185 -16.60 -10.35 -3.21
C PHE A 185 -17.45 -9.14 -3.60
N PHE A 186 -17.27 -8.61 -4.82
CA PHE A 186 -18.02 -7.44 -5.27
C PHE A 186 -19.49 -7.77 -5.51
N ILE A 187 -19.78 -8.93 -6.11
CA ILE A 187 -21.15 -9.40 -6.33
C ILE A 187 -21.91 -9.51 -5.01
N PHE A 188 -21.29 -10.10 -3.98
CA PHE A 188 -21.88 -10.20 -2.65
C PHE A 188 -22.18 -8.82 -2.05
N LYS A 189 -21.22 -7.89 -2.16
CA LYS A 189 -21.36 -6.53 -1.62
C LYS A 189 -22.49 -5.75 -2.32
N ILE A 190 -22.65 -5.90 -3.63
CA ILE A 190 -23.74 -5.31 -4.40
C ILE A 190 -25.07 -5.96 -4.03
N LYS A 191 -25.18 -7.30 -4.04
CA LYS A 191 -26.43 -8.02 -3.72
C LYS A 191 -26.95 -7.76 -2.31
N LYS A 192 -26.06 -7.48 -1.36
CA LYS A 192 -26.43 -7.06 -0.01
C LYS A 192 -27.15 -5.69 0.01
N LEU A 193 -26.88 -4.84 -0.97
CA LEU A 193 -27.47 -3.50 -1.11
C LEU A 193 -28.64 -3.46 -2.07
N ASP A 194 -28.64 -4.32 -3.09
CA ASP A 194 -29.68 -4.51 -4.11
C ASP A 194 -29.73 -5.99 -4.52
N ASP A 195 -30.70 -6.73 -3.97
CA ASP A 195 -30.88 -8.15 -4.22
C ASP A 195 -31.35 -8.46 -5.65
N SER A 196 -31.89 -7.46 -6.36
CA SER A 196 -32.32 -7.55 -7.76
C SER A 196 -31.17 -7.45 -8.76
N TYR A 197 -29.94 -7.15 -8.29
CA TYR A 197 -28.78 -6.95 -9.13
C TYR A 197 -28.45 -8.16 -10.02
N LYS A 198 -28.38 -7.91 -11.33
CA LYS A 198 -28.03 -8.90 -12.35
C LYS A 198 -26.53 -8.89 -12.61
N VAL A 199 -25.86 -9.98 -12.24
CA VAL A 199 -24.41 -10.14 -12.45
C VAL A 199 -24.10 -10.23 -13.95
N PRO A 200 -23.11 -9.47 -14.47
CA PRO A 200 -22.67 -9.60 -15.86
C PRO A 200 -22.15 -11.02 -16.15
N LEU A 201 -22.58 -11.62 -17.26
CA LEU A 201 -22.20 -12.98 -17.69
C LEU A 201 -20.67 -13.16 -17.76
N ALA A 202 -19.92 -12.13 -18.17
CA ALA A 202 -18.46 -12.17 -18.22
C ALA A 202 -17.78 -12.38 -16.84
N LYS A 203 -18.52 -12.15 -15.75
CA LYS A 203 -18.05 -12.25 -14.36
C LYS A 203 -18.68 -13.43 -13.61
N THR A 204 -19.55 -14.20 -14.24
CA THR A 204 -20.04 -15.45 -13.66
C THR A 204 -18.99 -16.54 -13.81
N ASN A 205 -18.69 -17.27 -12.73
CA ASN A 205 -17.91 -18.51 -12.83
C ASN A 205 -18.80 -19.56 -13.50
N GLU A 206 -18.53 -19.90 -14.77
CA GLU A 206 -19.14 -21.03 -15.48
C GLU A 206 -18.71 -22.37 -14.85
N SER A 207 -19.16 -22.63 -13.63
CA SER A 207 -19.06 -23.93 -12.96
C SER A 207 -20.43 -24.46 -12.53
N ALA A 208 -21.52 -23.72 -12.78
CA ALA A 208 -22.87 -24.10 -12.35
C ALA A 208 -23.80 -24.58 -13.49
N GLN A 209 -23.32 -24.64 -14.74
CA GLN A 209 -24.16 -25.03 -15.89
C GLN A 209 -23.73 -26.32 -16.61
N GLN A 210 -22.75 -27.07 -16.07
CA GLN A 210 -22.30 -28.35 -16.64
C GLN A 210 -22.48 -29.49 -15.63
N SER A 211 -23.73 -29.72 -15.25
CA SER A 211 -24.17 -30.93 -14.53
C SER A 211 -25.50 -31.47 -15.07
N ALA A 212 -25.98 -30.97 -16.21
CA ALA A 212 -27.23 -31.43 -16.81
C ALA A 212 -27.12 -31.51 -18.34
N ALA A 213 -26.20 -32.35 -18.82
CA ALA A 213 -26.34 -33.02 -20.11
C ALA A 213 -25.45 -34.27 -20.12
N THR A 214 -26.11 -35.41 -20.20
CA THR A 214 -25.62 -36.77 -20.12
C THR A 214 -24.96 -37.27 -21.42
N HIS A 215 -23.86 -38.01 -21.24
CA HIS A 215 -23.39 -39.18 -22.01
C HIS A 215 -22.65 -39.01 -23.37
N PRO A 216 -21.75 -39.98 -23.71
CA PRO A 216 -20.38 -39.73 -24.17
C PRO A 216 -20.09 -40.34 -25.56
N LEU A 217 -18.90 -40.09 -26.12
CA LEU A 217 -18.16 -40.80 -27.19
C LEU A 217 -16.97 -39.86 -27.57
N GLU A 218 -15.72 -40.23 -27.85
CA GLU A 218 -14.97 -41.47 -27.94
C GLU A 218 -13.47 -41.08 -28.05
N ILE A 219 -12.58 -42.03 -27.80
CA ILE A 219 -11.11 -41.90 -27.78
C ILE A 219 -10.55 -41.94 -29.22
N SER A 220 -9.50 -41.16 -29.52
CA SER A 220 -8.43 -41.66 -30.41
C SER A 220 -7.07 -40.97 -30.17
N ASN A 221 -6.07 -41.83 -30.10
CA ASN A 221 -4.65 -41.62 -29.82
C ASN A 221 -3.88 -40.98 -30.99
N GLY A 222 -2.70 -40.41 -30.67
CA GLY A 222 -1.66 -40.08 -31.65
C GLY A 222 -0.35 -39.58 -31.05
N ASN A 223 0.52 -40.52 -30.66
CA ASN A 223 1.99 -40.43 -30.47
C ASN A 223 2.71 -39.58 -31.55
N ALA A 224 3.95 -39.08 -31.45
CA ALA A 224 5.04 -39.09 -30.46
C ALA A 224 6.22 -38.26 -31.02
N THR A 225 7.18 -37.90 -30.14
CA THR A 225 8.66 -37.78 -30.35
C THR A 225 9.19 -36.72 -31.34
N SER A 226 10.35 -36.06 -31.19
CA SER A 226 11.57 -36.23 -30.38
C SER A 226 12.42 -34.94 -30.42
N ASN A 227 13.40 -34.86 -29.53
CA ASN A 227 14.15 -33.69 -29.05
C ASN A 227 15.50 -33.40 -29.82
N PRO A 228 16.31 -32.39 -29.42
CA PRO A 228 17.30 -31.56 -30.20
C PRO A 228 18.75 -32.12 -30.08
N PRO A 229 19.93 -31.40 -30.06
CA PRO A 229 20.31 -29.96 -30.09
C PRO A 229 21.55 -29.58 -30.94
N ASP A 230 21.94 -28.28 -30.97
CA ASP A 230 23.36 -27.90 -30.84
C ASP A 230 23.60 -26.44 -30.37
N GLN A 231 24.72 -26.25 -29.66
CA GLN A 231 25.30 -25.03 -29.07
C GLN A 231 26.15 -24.29 -30.14
N THR A 232 26.70 -23.06 -30.01
CA THR A 232 27.85 -22.65 -29.16
C THR A 232 28.27 -21.19 -29.48
N THR A 233 28.58 -20.35 -28.46
CA THR A 233 29.67 -19.31 -28.27
C THR A 233 29.89 -18.14 -29.29
N THR A 234 30.36 -16.89 -29.03
CA THR A 234 31.19 -16.25 -27.97
C THR A 234 31.23 -14.67 -28.09
N SER A 235 31.38 -13.97 -26.95
CA SER A 235 32.16 -12.71 -26.59
C SER A 235 32.07 -11.31 -27.29
N THR A 236 31.55 -10.31 -26.52
CA THR A 236 32.01 -8.92 -26.10
C THR A 236 32.80 -7.94 -27.04
N PRO A 237 32.85 -6.58 -26.83
CA PRO A 237 32.29 -5.69 -25.78
C PRO A 237 31.59 -4.35 -26.22
N MET A 238 31.16 -3.55 -25.21
CA MET A 238 30.32 -2.31 -25.18
C MET A 238 30.62 -1.18 -26.20
N PRO A 239 29.66 -0.24 -26.42
CA PRO A 239 29.74 1.06 -25.72
C PRO A 239 28.39 1.61 -25.20
N GLU A 240 28.52 2.81 -24.65
CA GLU A 240 27.70 3.61 -23.73
C GLU A 240 26.38 4.18 -24.30
N SER A 241 25.46 4.47 -23.36
CA SER A 241 24.34 5.44 -23.40
C SER A 241 23.31 5.40 -24.54
N ALA A 242 22.10 4.93 -24.21
CA ALA A 242 20.84 5.49 -24.73
C ALA A 242 19.67 5.18 -23.80
N VAL A 243 18.99 6.24 -23.38
CA VAL A 243 17.69 6.22 -22.71
C VAL A 243 16.64 5.79 -23.73
N GLN A 244 15.93 4.66 -23.50
CA GLN A 244 14.51 4.49 -23.85
C GLN A 244 13.90 3.14 -23.42
N ASN A 245 12.72 3.26 -22.82
CA ASN A 245 11.51 2.43 -22.94
C ASN A 245 11.36 1.05 -22.25
N SER A 246 10.11 0.91 -21.78
CA SER A 246 9.32 -0.33 -21.69
C SER A 246 9.91 -1.47 -20.86
N ALA A 247 9.57 -1.49 -19.57
CA ALA A 247 9.55 -2.72 -18.80
C ALA A 247 8.10 -3.05 -18.46
N THR A 248 7.54 -4.05 -19.13
CA THR A 248 6.41 -4.83 -18.62
C THR A 248 6.88 -5.49 -17.33
N ASP A 249 6.56 -4.86 -16.20
CA ASP A 249 7.06 -5.22 -14.89
C ASP A 249 6.39 -6.50 -14.36
N GLN A 250 7.09 -7.62 -14.48
CA GLN A 250 6.68 -8.90 -13.91
C GLN A 250 6.89 -8.96 -12.38
N SER A 251 7.60 -8.00 -11.76
CA SER A 251 7.82 -7.99 -10.29
C SER A 251 6.53 -7.69 -9.51
N ALA A 252 5.56 -7.00 -10.11
CA ALA A 252 4.27 -6.73 -9.48
C ALA A 252 3.39 -7.99 -9.32
N LYS A 253 3.63 -9.06 -10.10
CA LYS A 253 2.80 -10.28 -10.09
C LYS A 253 3.17 -11.30 -9.02
N SER A 254 4.36 -11.20 -8.41
CA SER A 254 4.86 -12.22 -7.48
C SER A 254 4.89 -11.81 -6.01
N ASN A 255 4.32 -10.66 -5.63
CA ASN A 255 4.30 -10.22 -4.23
C ASN A 255 3.24 -11.00 -3.41
N PRO A 256 3.64 -11.96 -2.55
CA PRO A 256 2.71 -12.81 -1.82
C PRO A 256 1.93 -12.06 -0.72
N TYR A 257 2.33 -10.83 -0.40
CA TYR A 257 1.63 -9.97 0.57
C TYR A 257 0.64 -9.01 -0.10
N CYS A 258 0.63 -8.92 -1.42
CA CYS A 258 -0.35 -8.13 -2.15
C CYS A 258 -1.61 -8.98 -2.40
N ARG A 259 -2.56 -8.91 -1.46
CA ARG A 259 -3.81 -9.69 -1.50
C ARG A 259 -4.68 -9.42 -2.75
N PHE A 260 -4.46 -8.30 -3.44
CA PHE A 260 -5.27 -7.83 -4.57
C PHE A 260 -4.43 -7.43 -5.80
N CYS A 261 -3.19 -7.89 -5.93
CA CYS A 261 -2.43 -7.68 -7.16
C CYS A 261 -3.05 -8.50 -8.33
N PRO A 262 -3.02 -7.98 -9.56
CA PRO A 262 -3.64 -8.61 -10.74
C PRO A 262 -3.04 -9.97 -11.09
#